data_AF-A0A0R3RMN4-F1
#
_entry.id   AF-A0A0R3RMN4-F1
#
_cell.length_a   1.000
_cell.length_b   1.000
_cell.length_c   1.000
_cell.angle_alpha   90.00
_cell.angle_beta   90.00
_cell.angle_gamma   90.00
#
_symmetry.space_group_name_H-M   'P 1'
#
loop_
_entity.id
_entity.type
_entity.pdbx_description
1 polymer ?
#
loop_
_entity_poly.entity_id
_entity_poly.type
_entity_poly.pdbx_seq_one_letter_code
_entity_poly.pdbx_strand_id
1 'polypeptide(L)'
;MKIFAIANLFILCAFAQRPEQQQQQQQQQHQNQQQQSQKPQQQQHQKQQQQQYQPSVPPFLYGAPQKIINEFQQLLSKIGQRSDREIERTIESWISRQSQNIQQAFRHFKKQVETAVREVEAQHQAAVAKLSTRARQTDAQLRAVVKNSSLTPLQKFAETEKIINSLPADVKQELQRAMQG
;
A
#
# COMPACT_ATOMS: atom_id res chain seq x y z
N MET A 1 18.34 -7.12 -0.76
CA MET A 1 17.33 -7.12 0.31
C MET A 1 16.37 -5.97 0.05
N LYS A 2 15.20 -6.24 -0.56
CA LYS A 2 14.21 -5.24 -1.02
C LYS A 2 12.77 -5.78 -0.86
N ILE A 3 12.45 -6.39 0.28
CA ILE A 3 11.22 -7.19 0.43
C ILE A 3 10.03 -6.39 0.95
N PHE A 4 10.25 -5.30 1.66
CA PHE A 4 9.17 -4.57 2.32
C PHE A 4 8.65 -3.36 1.52
N ALA A 5 9.11 -3.16 0.28
CA ALA A 5 8.64 -2.07 -0.59
C ALA A 5 7.21 -2.27 -1.15
N ILE A 6 6.61 -3.47 -1.00
CA ILE A 6 5.29 -3.78 -1.57
C ILE A 6 4.12 -3.38 -0.63
N ALA A 7 4.37 -3.02 0.63
CA ALA A 7 3.29 -2.47 1.46
C ALA A 7 2.87 -1.04 1.04
N ASN A 8 3.69 -0.34 0.25
CA ASN A 8 3.39 1.03 -0.20
C ASN A 8 2.68 1.11 -1.57
N LEU A 9 2.49 0.01 -2.29
CA LEU A 9 1.76 0.02 -3.55
C LEU A 9 0.23 -0.06 -3.35
N PHE A 10 -0.23 -0.47 -2.16
CA PHE A 10 -1.67 -0.44 -1.82
C PHE A 10 -2.13 0.89 -1.21
N ILE A 11 -1.23 1.77 -0.78
CA ILE A 11 -1.58 3.05 -0.12
C ILE A 11 -1.80 4.19 -1.13
N LEU A 12 -1.26 4.10 -2.36
CA LEU A 12 -1.40 5.14 -3.37
C LEU A 12 -2.74 5.17 -4.11
N CYS A 13 -3.55 4.11 -4.03
CA CYS A 13 -4.92 4.12 -4.59
C CYS A 13 -5.96 4.81 -3.69
N ALA A 14 -5.66 5.11 -2.43
CA ALA A 14 -6.65 5.63 -1.47
C ALA A 14 -6.71 7.17 -1.35
N PHE A 15 -5.79 7.91 -1.99
CA PHE A 15 -5.64 9.36 -1.77
C PHE A 15 -6.06 10.27 -2.95
N ALA A 16 -6.50 9.70 -4.07
CA ALA A 16 -6.90 10.48 -5.26
C ALA A 16 -8.33 11.07 -5.22
N GLN A 17 -9.08 10.91 -4.12
CA GLN A 17 -10.51 11.26 -4.05
C GLN A 17 -10.87 12.42 -3.08
N ARG A 18 -9.88 13.25 -2.71
CA ARG A 18 -10.07 14.26 -1.64
C ARG A 18 -10.62 15.66 -2.02
N PRO A 19 -10.66 16.17 -3.27
CA PRO A 19 -11.16 17.53 -3.46
C PRO A 19 -12.69 17.66 -3.54
N GLU A 20 -13.44 16.61 -3.90
CA GLU A 20 -14.90 16.74 -4.17
C GLU A 20 -15.79 16.50 -2.94
N GLN A 21 -15.24 16.05 -1.80
CA GLN A 21 -16.04 15.67 -0.64
C GLN A 21 -16.60 16.86 0.18
N GLN A 22 -16.01 18.05 0.06
CA GLN A 22 -16.45 19.19 0.89
C GLN A 22 -17.68 19.91 0.32
N GLN A 23 -17.89 19.88 -1.00
CA GLN A 23 -19.02 20.57 -1.63
C GLN A 23 -20.30 19.73 -1.65
N GLN A 24 -20.20 18.40 -1.67
CA GLN A 24 -21.34 17.50 -1.58
C GLN A 24 -21.96 17.40 -0.17
N GLN A 25 -21.20 17.72 0.88
CA GLN A 25 -21.66 17.59 2.27
C GLN A 25 -22.68 18.66 2.67
N GLN A 26 -22.66 19.85 2.05
CA GLN A 26 -23.68 20.88 2.28
C GLN A 26 -24.99 20.60 1.53
N GLN A 27 -24.93 19.88 0.40
CA GLN A 27 -26.14 19.56 -0.37
C GLN A 27 -26.91 18.36 0.22
N GLN A 28 -26.23 17.42 0.87
CA GLN A 28 -26.88 16.28 1.55
C GLN A 28 -27.63 16.65 2.84
N GLN A 29 -27.27 17.75 3.51
CA GLN A 29 -28.00 18.17 4.72
C GLN A 29 -29.43 18.63 4.43
N HIS A 30 -29.70 19.17 3.24
CA HIS A 30 -31.06 19.58 2.86
C HIS A 30 -31.96 18.42 2.39
N GLN A 31 -31.39 17.28 1.98
CA GLN A 31 -32.18 16.09 1.58
C GLN A 31 -32.53 15.16 2.75
N ASN A 32 -31.76 15.19 3.85
CA ASN A 32 -31.92 14.27 4.97
C ASN A 32 -33.18 14.50 5.85
N GLN A 33 -33.96 15.56 5.63
CA GLN A 33 -35.23 15.76 6.35
C GLN A 33 -36.44 15.04 5.73
N GLN A 34 -36.35 14.54 4.49
CA GLN A 34 -37.50 13.90 3.83
C GLN A 34 -37.44 12.36 3.74
N GLN A 35 -36.34 11.71 4.13
CA GLN A 35 -36.19 10.24 3.97
C GLN A 35 -36.23 9.46 5.30
N GLN A 36 -37.06 9.88 6.26
CA GLN A 36 -37.19 9.20 7.55
C GLN A 36 -37.97 7.86 7.52
N SER A 37 -38.35 7.34 6.34
CA SER A 37 -39.23 6.16 6.22
C SER A 37 -38.57 4.86 5.75
N GLN A 38 -37.24 4.76 5.58
CA GLN A 38 -36.60 3.52 5.10
C GLN A 38 -35.37 3.13 5.94
N LYS A 39 -35.60 2.70 7.19
CA LYS A 39 -34.54 2.41 8.16
C LYS A 39 -34.03 0.96 8.32
N PRO A 40 -34.51 -0.11 7.64
CA PRO A 40 -33.88 -1.43 7.84
C PRO A 40 -32.68 -1.76 6.92
N GLN A 41 -32.55 -1.19 5.72
CA GLN A 41 -31.55 -1.67 4.74
C GLN A 41 -30.15 -1.05 4.85
N GLN A 42 -30.01 0.12 5.49
CA GLN A 42 -28.70 0.79 5.62
C GLN A 42 -27.78 0.15 6.69
N GLN A 43 -28.34 -0.61 7.64
CA GLN A 43 -27.55 -1.28 8.67
C GLN A 43 -26.82 -2.53 8.15
N GLN A 44 -27.24 -3.10 7.02
CA GLN A 44 -26.60 -4.28 6.45
C GLN A 44 -25.37 -3.92 5.61
N HIS A 45 -25.38 -2.76 4.93
CA HIS A 45 -24.22 -2.29 4.15
C HIS A 45 -23.07 -1.76 5.03
N GLN A 46 -23.35 -1.23 6.23
CA GLN A 46 -22.27 -0.82 7.14
C GLN A 46 -21.50 -1.99 7.76
N LYS A 47 -22.12 -3.17 7.93
CA LYS A 47 -21.41 -4.37 8.41
C LYS A 47 -20.49 -5.00 7.34
N GLN A 48 -20.78 -4.82 6.04
CA GLN A 48 -19.93 -5.34 4.96
C GLN A 48 -18.71 -4.45 4.69
N GLN A 49 -18.79 -3.13 4.91
CA GLN A 49 -17.63 -2.25 4.74
C GLN A 49 -16.59 -2.35 5.88
N GLN A 50 -16.96 -2.92 7.04
CA GLN A 50 -16.03 -3.16 8.15
C GLN A 50 -15.23 -4.48 8.03
N GLN A 51 -15.47 -5.30 7.01
CA GLN A 51 -14.75 -6.57 6.83
C GLN A 51 -13.42 -6.44 6.07
N GLN A 52 -13.03 -5.26 5.58
CA GLN A 52 -11.85 -5.11 4.72
C GLN A 52 -10.53 -4.69 5.38
N TYR A 53 -10.43 -4.68 6.71
CA TYR A 53 -9.13 -4.60 7.38
C TYR A 53 -9.06 -5.56 8.57
N GLN A 54 -9.27 -6.85 8.32
CA GLN A 54 -8.64 -7.84 9.19
C GLN A 54 -7.17 -7.91 8.77
N PRO A 55 -6.20 -7.57 9.64
CA PRO A 55 -4.81 -7.86 9.35
C PRO A 55 -4.71 -9.38 9.23
N SER A 56 -4.70 -9.89 8.00
CA SER A 56 -4.49 -11.31 7.75
C SER A 56 -3.16 -11.67 8.39
N VAL A 57 -3.19 -12.71 9.24
CA VAL A 57 -1.97 -13.20 9.89
C VAL A 57 -0.98 -13.55 8.77
N PRO A 58 0.26 -13.03 8.79
CA PRO A 58 1.22 -13.35 7.75
C PRO A 58 1.49 -14.86 7.70
N PRO A 59 1.78 -15.43 6.51
CA PRO A 59 1.99 -16.87 6.37
C PRO A 59 3.09 -17.44 7.29
N PHE A 60 4.12 -16.65 7.61
CA PHE A 60 5.19 -17.10 8.52
C PHE A 60 4.77 -17.22 9.99
N LEU A 61 3.54 -16.79 10.34
CA LEU A 61 2.92 -16.93 11.66
C LEU A 61 1.76 -17.92 11.69
N TYR A 62 1.52 -18.68 10.61
CA TYR A 62 0.51 -19.73 10.64
C TYR A 62 0.85 -20.79 11.68
N GLY A 63 -0.12 -21.10 12.55
CA GLY A 63 0.05 -22.01 13.67
C GLY A 63 0.85 -21.44 14.85
N ALA A 64 1.26 -20.17 14.80
CA ALA A 64 1.90 -19.51 15.94
C ALA A 64 0.89 -19.31 17.09
N PRO A 65 1.34 -19.31 18.36
CA PRO A 65 0.46 -19.00 19.48
C PRO A 65 -0.16 -17.61 19.34
N GLN A 66 -1.42 -17.44 19.77
CA GLN A 66 -2.14 -16.17 19.67
C GLN A 66 -1.38 -14.99 20.29
N LYS A 67 -0.64 -15.23 21.37
CA LYS A 67 0.24 -14.23 22.00
C LYS A 67 1.25 -13.65 21.00
N ILE A 68 1.91 -14.50 20.22
CA ILE A 68 2.92 -14.11 19.24
C ILE A 68 2.27 -13.32 18.09
N ILE A 69 1.08 -13.74 17.65
CA ILE A 69 0.30 -13.03 16.64
C ILE A 69 -0.06 -11.62 17.14
N ASN A 70 -0.53 -11.49 18.38
CA ASN A 70 -0.88 -10.21 18.99
C ASN A 70 0.36 -9.31 19.15
N GLU A 71 1.50 -9.85 19.57
CA GLU A 71 2.76 -9.10 19.65
C GLU A 71 3.17 -8.54 18.29
N PHE A 72 3.05 -9.35 17.23
CA PHE A 72 3.33 -8.91 15.87
C PHE A 72 2.35 -7.81 15.41
N GLN A 73 1.06 -7.94 15.68
CA GLN A 73 0.07 -6.90 15.35
C GLN A 73 0.35 -5.58 16.09
N GLN A 74 0.75 -5.65 17.36
CA GLN A 74 1.18 -4.47 18.13
C GLN A 74 2.49 -3.86 17.62
N LEU A 75 3.38 -4.66 17.04
CA LEU A 75 4.55 -4.16 16.35
C LEU A 75 4.12 -3.34 15.13
N LEU A 76 3.19 -3.87 14.32
CA LEU A 76 2.72 -3.23 13.09
C LEU A 76 1.99 -1.90 13.34
N SER A 77 1.29 -1.74 14.46
CA SER A 77 0.61 -0.46 14.76
C SER A 77 1.59 0.71 15.01
N LYS A 78 2.86 0.42 15.31
CA LYS A 78 3.89 1.42 15.67
C LYS A 78 4.84 1.79 14.53
N ILE A 79 4.67 1.19 13.35
CA ILE A 79 5.62 1.34 12.24
C ILE A 79 5.13 2.27 11.12
N GLY A 80 3.87 2.74 11.14
CA GLY A 80 3.27 3.49 10.04
C GLY A 80 3.95 4.82 9.65
N GLN A 81 4.80 5.38 10.51
CA GLN A 81 5.57 6.60 10.23
C GLN A 81 7.06 6.36 9.99
N ARG A 82 7.51 5.11 10.05
CA ARG A 82 8.93 4.75 9.91
C ARG A 82 9.31 4.59 8.45
N SER A 83 10.58 4.82 8.13
CA SER A 83 11.16 4.48 6.83
C SER A 83 11.19 2.95 6.64
N ASP A 84 11.14 2.46 5.39
CA ASP A 84 11.18 1.01 5.14
C ASP A 84 12.35 0.32 5.84
N ARG A 85 13.52 0.97 5.90
CA ARG A 85 14.71 0.46 6.57
C ARG A 85 14.49 0.28 8.07
N GLU A 86 13.84 1.24 8.72
CA GLU A 86 13.51 1.14 10.15
C GLU A 86 12.43 0.09 10.41
N ILE A 87 11.46 -0.03 9.51
CA ILE A 87 10.45 -1.09 9.56
C ILE A 87 11.13 -2.46 9.48
N GLU A 88 11.99 -2.68 8.49
CA GLU A 88 12.69 -3.94 8.31
C GLU A 88 13.53 -4.28 9.54
N ARG A 89 14.34 -3.34 10.05
CA ARG A 89 15.11 -3.57 11.29
C ARG A 89 14.22 -3.93 12.48
N THR A 90 13.09 -3.24 12.62
CA THR A 90 12.14 -3.47 13.73
C THR A 90 11.56 -4.88 13.66
N ILE A 91 11.14 -5.32 12.47
CA ILE A 91 10.63 -6.67 12.24
C ILE A 91 11.73 -7.71 12.44
N GLU A 92 12.93 -7.51 11.88
CA GLU A 92 14.03 -8.47 12.03
C GLU A 92 14.49 -8.62 13.49
N SER A 93 14.55 -7.53 14.23
CA SER A 93 14.84 -7.57 15.67
C SER A 93 13.74 -8.27 16.48
N TRP A 94 12.48 -8.18 16.05
CA TRP A 94 11.41 -8.98 16.64
C TRP A 94 11.53 -10.46 16.28
N ILE A 95 11.80 -10.79 15.02
CA ILE A 95 11.98 -12.16 14.52
C ILE A 95 13.15 -12.88 15.20
N SER A 96 14.28 -12.20 15.43
CA SER A 96 15.47 -12.82 16.04
C SER A 96 15.22 -13.35 17.46
N ARG A 97 14.18 -12.85 18.13
CA ARG A 97 13.75 -13.29 19.47
C ARG A 97 12.71 -14.43 19.44
N GLN A 98 12.22 -14.79 18.25
CA GLN A 98 11.20 -15.84 18.08
C GLN A 98 11.84 -17.24 18.02
N SER A 99 10.99 -18.27 18.06
CA SER A 99 11.43 -19.65 17.90
C SER A 99 12.12 -19.90 16.55
N GLN A 100 12.97 -20.92 16.48
CA GLN A 100 13.66 -21.29 15.24
C GLN A 100 12.68 -21.54 14.07
N ASN A 101 11.52 -22.12 14.35
CA ASN A 101 10.48 -22.37 13.35
C ASN A 101 9.96 -21.06 12.74
N ILE A 102 9.65 -20.05 13.56
CA ILE A 102 9.18 -18.74 13.07
C ILE A 102 10.30 -18.04 12.28
N GLN A 103 11.54 -18.10 12.76
CA GLN A 103 12.67 -17.52 12.05
C GLN A 103 12.88 -18.15 10.67
N GLN A 104 12.77 -19.49 10.56
CA GLN A 104 12.86 -20.21 9.29
C GLN A 104 11.71 -19.86 8.36
N ALA A 105 10.47 -19.86 8.88
CA ALA A 105 9.28 -19.50 8.12
C ALA A 105 9.37 -18.06 7.59
N PHE A 106 9.88 -17.13 8.39
CA PHE A 106 10.09 -15.75 7.97
C PHE A 106 11.15 -15.63 6.86
N ARG A 107 12.28 -16.36 6.96
CA ARG A 107 13.27 -16.38 5.87
C ARG A 107 12.70 -16.95 4.58
N HIS A 108 11.87 -17.99 4.67
CA HIS A 108 11.19 -18.55 3.51
C HIS A 108 10.22 -17.55 2.89
N PHE A 109 9.39 -16.92 3.72
CA PHE A 109 8.47 -15.87 3.31
C PHE A 109 9.20 -14.70 2.63
N LYS A 110 10.32 -14.23 3.20
CA LYS A 110 11.18 -13.20 2.58
C LYS A 110 11.56 -13.58 1.14
N LYS A 111 12.03 -14.82 0.92
CA LYS A 111 12.41 -15.30 -0.41
C LYS A 111 11.21 -15.37 -1.38
N GLN A 112 10.05 -15.83 -0.91
CA GLN A 112 8.84 -15.88 -1.73
C GLN A 112 8.43 -14.49 -2.21
N VAL A 113 8.46 -13.50 -1.31
CA VAL A 113 8.16 -12.11 -1.68
C VAL A 113 9.20 -11.57 -2.67
N GLU A 114 10.51 -11.82 -2.50
CA GLU A 114 11.51 -11.39 -3.51
C GLU A 114 11.26 -11.98 -4.89
N THR A 115 10.83 -13.24 -4.95
CA THR A 115 10.50 -13.88 -6.22
C THR A 115 9.27 -13.24 -6.85
N ALA A 116 8.18 -13.07 -6.10
CA ALA A 116 6.97 -12.41 -6.61
C ALA A 116 7.24 -10.96 -7.05
N VAL A 117 8.05 -10.20 -6.29
CA VAL A 117 8.48 -8.85 -6.68
C VAL A 117 9.18 -8.88 -8.04
N ARG A 118 10.12 -9.81 -8.25
CA ARG A 118 10.88 -9.91 -9.50
C ARG A 118 9.98 -10.26 -10.68
N GLU A 119 9.03 -11.15 -10.50
CA GLU A 119 8.07 -11.54 -11.54
C GLU A 119 7.20 -10.35 -11.97
N VAL A 120 6.63 -9.63 -11.00
CA VAL A 120 5.84 -8.42 -11.28
C VAL A 120 6.70 -7.32 -11.90
N GLU A 121 7.94 -7.13 -11.42
CA GLU A 121 8.86 -6.15 -12.01
C GLU A 121 9.21 -6.49 -13.47
N ALA A 122 9.35 -7.77 -13.81
CA ALA A 122 9.61 -8.19 -15.19
C ALA A 122 8.42 -7.88 -16.10
N GLN A 123 7.19 -8.14 -15.64
CA GLN A 123 5.96 -7.79 -16.38
C GLN A 123 5.82 -6.28 -16.55
N HIS A 124 6.08 -5.51 -15.49
CA HIS A 124 6.10 -4.05 -15.52
C HIS A 124 7.11 -3.51 -16.53
N GLN A 125 8.33 -4.08 -16.59
CA GLN A 125 9.34 -3.66 -17.55
C GLN A 125 8.89 -3.86 -19.00
N ALA A 126 8.14 -4.92 -19.30
CA ALA A 126 7.58 -5.14 -20.64
C ALA A 126 6.53 -4.09 -21.01
N ALA A 127 5.71 -3.64 -20.07
CA ALA A 127 4.77 -2.53 -20.29
C ALA A 127 5.51 -1.19 -20.49
N VAL A 128 6.51 -0.91 -19.65
CA VAL A 128 7.33 0.30 -19.73
C VAL A 128 8.10 0.39 -21.05
N ALA A 129 8.52 -0.73 -21.64
CA ALA A 129 9.22 -0.73 -22.92
C ALA A 129 8.40 -0.10 -24.06
N LYS A 130 7.07 -0.16 -23.99
CA LYS A 130 6.14 0.41 -24.99
C LYS A 130 5.93 1.93 -24.85
N LEU A 131 6.41 2.53 -23.77
CA LEU A 131 6.21 3.94 -23.47
C LEU A 131 7.22 4.85 -24.20
N SER A 132 6.86 6.12 -24.34
CA SER A 132 7.74 7.19 -24.80
C SER A 132 8.97 7.31 -23.90
N THR A 133 10.06 7.86 -24.44
CA THR A 133 11.30 8.07 -23.66
C THR A 133 11.05 8.85 -22.38
N ARG A 134 10.18 9.87 -22.42
CA ARG A 134 9.85 10.69 -21.26
C ARG A 134 9.02 9.93 -20.22
N ALA A 135 8.05 9.13 -20.65
CA ALA A 135 7.27 8.28 -19.76
C ALA A 135 8.15 7.19 -19.12
N ARG A 136 9.07 6.57 -19.86
CA ARG A 136 10.05 5.61 -19.30
C ARG A 136 10.97 6.22 -18.25
N GLN A 137 11.48 7.43 -18.49
CA GLN A 137 12.30 8.16 -17.52
C GLN A 137 11.51 8.48 -16.26
N THR A 138 10.26 8.91 -16.42
CA THR A 138 9.36 9.20 -15.30
C THR A 138 9.08 7.95 -14.47
N ASP A 139 8.77 6.81 -15.11
CA ASP A 139 8.58 5.55 -14.42
C ASP A 139 9.83 5.13 -13.63
N ALA A 140 11.02 5.30 -14.22
CA ALA A 140 12.27 5.04 -13.51
C ALA A 140 12.45 5.92 -12.26
N GLN A 141 12.07 7.21 -12.31
CA GLN A 141 12.08 8.12 -11.16
C GLN A 141 11.09 7.68 -10.08
N LEU A 142 9.85 7.36 -10.46
CA LEU A 142 8.82 6.89 -9.54
C LEU A 142 9.27 5.60 -8.83
N ARG A 143 9.84 4.64 -9.57
CA ARG A 143 10.41 3.42 -8.98
C ARG A 143 11.57 3.71 -8.04
N ALA A 144 12.41 4.69 -8.34
CA ALA A 144 13.52 5.07 -7.46
C ALA A 144 13.00 5.60 -6.11
N VAL A 145 11.93 6.42 -6.12
CA VAL A 145 11.27 6.89 -4.89
C VAL A 145 10.71 5.72 -4.09
N VAL A 146 9.96 4.83 -4.74
CA VAL A 146 9.35 3.65 -4.09
C VAL A 146 10.41 2.74 -3.47
N LYS A 147 11.54 2.52 -4.17
CA LYS A 147 12.67 1.67 -3.73
C LYS A 147 13.60 2.34 -2.71
N ASN A 148 13.42 3.63 -2.43
CA ASN A 148 14.26 4.33 -1.46
C ASN A 148 13.87 3.93 -0.03
N SER A 149 14.67 3.06 0.58
CA SER A 149 14.40 2.53 1.92
C SER A 149 14.62 3.53 3.05
N SER A 150 15.18 4.70 2.76
CA SER A 150 15.43 5.75 3.74
C SER A 150 14.28 6.75 3.86
N LEU A 151 13.33 6.74 2.90
CA LEU A 151 12.18 7.63 2.93
C LEU A 151 11.03 7.02 3.75
N THR A 152 10.35 7.87 4.51
CA THR A 152 9.05 7.54 5.12
C THR A 152 7.94 7.51 4.07
N PRO A 153 6.77 6.92 4.37
CA PRO A 153 5.63 6.94 3.45
C PRO A 153 5.23 8.36 3.02
N LEU A 154 5.25 9.33 3.95
CA LEU A 154 4.92 10.72 3.65
C LEU A 154 5.96 11.37 2.72
N GLN A 155 7.24 11.07 2.92
CA GLN A 155 8.30 11.57 2.03
C GLN A 155 8.20 10.96 0.64
N LYS A 156 7.91 9.65 0.54
CA LYS A 156 7.67 9.00 -0.75
C LYS A 156 6.49 9.64 -1.48
N PHE A 157 5.40 9.89 -0.77
CA PHE A 157 4.23 10.58 -1.33
C PHE A 157 4.61 11.96 -1.87
N ALA A 158 5.30 12.79 -1.07
CA ALA A 158 5.73 14.12 -1.49
C ALA A 158 6.65 14.11 -2.72
N GLU A 159 7.62 13.19 -2.78
CA GLU A 159 8.50 13.03 -3.94
C GLU A 159 7.74 12.53 -5.18
N THR A 160 6.79 11.61 -5.00
CA THR A 160 5.91 11.14 -6.08
C THR A 160 5.03 12.27 -6.60
N GLU A 161 4.40 13.06 -5.73
CA GLU A 161 3.60 14.22 -6.13
C GLU A 161 4.44 15.24 -6.91
N LYS A 162 5.66 15.52 -6.44
CA LYS A 162 6.58 16.42 -7.13
C LYS A 162 6.90 15.93 -8.55
N ILE A 163 7.19 14.63 -8.71
CA ILE A 163 7.44 14.03 -10.03
C ILE A 163 6.19 14.21 -10.89
N ILE A 164 5.01 13.77 -10.43
CA ILE A 164 3.76 13.81 -11.20
C ILE A 164 3.38 15.24 -11.60
N ASN A 165 3.48 16.20 -10.68
CA ASN A 165 3.12 17.60 -10.94
C ASN A 165 4.02 18.26 -11.99
N SER A 166 5.26 17.80 -12.13
CA SER A 166 6.20 18.28 -13.16
C SER A 166 5.94 17.72 -14.57
N LEU A 167 5.02 16.74 -14.70
CA LEU A 167 4.79 16.07 -15.97
C LEU A 167 3.83 16.85 -16.88
N PRO A 168 4.14 16.92 -18.19
CA PRO A 168 3.18 17.28 -19.23
C PRO A 168 1.94 16.38 -19.23
N ALA A 169 0.80 16.93 -19.70
CA ALA A 169 -0.49 16.23 -19.66
C ALA A 169 -0.51 14.95 -20.53
N ASP A 170 0.14 14.98 -21.68
CA ASP A 170 0.31 13.85 -22.60
C ASP A 170 1.06 12.69 -21.94
N VAL A 171 2.13 12.99 -21.20
CA VAL A 171 2.92 11.98 -20.45
C VAL A 171 2.10 11.38 -19.30
N LYS A 172 1.28 12.19 -18.61
CA LYS A 172 0.38 11.70 -17.54
C LYS A 172 -0.65 10.71 -18.10
N GLN A 173 -1.27 11.04 -19.22
CA GLN A 173 -2.26 10.17 -19.87
C GLN A 173 -1.62 8.87 -20.37
N GLU A 174 -0.42 8.95 -20.95
CA GLU A 174 0.33 7.78 -21.40
C GLU A 174 0.63 6.82 -20.23
N LEU A 175 1.12 7.35 -19.11
CA LEU A 175 1.39 6.55 -17.90
C LEU A 175 0.11 5.95 -17.31
N GLN A 176 -1.00 6.70 -17.30
CA GLN A 176 -2.29 6.19 -16.82
C GLN A 176 -2.80 5.01 -17.65
N ARG A 177 -2.73 5.09 -18.99
CA ARG A 177 -3.12 3.99 -19.88
C ARG A 177 -2.25 2.76 -19.66
N ALA A 178 -0.94 2.95 -19.54
CA ALA A 178 0.00 1.86 -19.28
C ALA A 178 -0.26 1.10 -17.98
N MET A 179 -0.82 1.78 -16.97
CA MET A 179 -1.19 1.17 -15.69
C MET A 179 -2.57 0.50 -15.70
N GLN A 180 -3.43 0.80 -16.67
CA GLN A 180 -4.78 0.24 -16.79
C GLN A 180 -4.82 -1.04 -17.65
N GLY A 181 -3.73 -1.36 -18.35
CA GLY A 181 -3.62 -2.50 -19.27
C GLY A 181 -3.75 -2.09 -20.72
#